data_AF-A0A0A9GWB4-F1
#
_entry.id   AF-A0A0A9GWB4-F1
#
_cell.length_a   1.000
_cell.length_b   1.000
_cell.length_c   1.000
_cell.angle_alpha   90.00
_cell.angle_beta   90.00
_cell.angle_gamma   90.00
#
_symmetry.space_group_name_H-M   'P 1'
#
loop_
_entity.id
_entity.type
_entity.pdbx_description
1 polymer ?
#
loop_
_entity_poly.entity_id
_entity_poly.type
_entity_poly.pdbx_seq_one_letter_code
_entity_poly.pdbx_strand_id
1 'polypeptide(L)'
;MYFARIYTTIEHFRNVEKREICDKIAGIFYLSRDEYVAQCPLLCKEDCWHAMATEWSDSKFQKKIMRQIEPITTAINLSLTKEDQTLLQQYAKNCLRN
;
A
#
# COMPACT_ATOMS: atom_id res chain seq x y z
N MET A 1 4.91 11.34 -6.56
CA MET A 1 5.06 9.87 -6.46
C MET A 1 4.25 9.23 -5.34
N TYR A 2 4.11 9.83 -4.15
CA TYR A 2 3.29 9.28 -3.05
C TYR A 2 1.82 8.98 -3.43
N PHE A 3 1.19 9.88 -4.20
CA PHE A 3 -0.19 9.71 -4.67
C PHE A 3 -0.37 8.52 -5.64
N ALA A 4 0.60 8.26 -6.51
CA ALA A 4 0.51 7.15 -7.46
C ALA A 4 0.48 5.80 -6.74
N ARG A 5 1.33 5.63 -5.71
CA ARG A 5 1.33 4.43 -4.87
C ARG A 5 0.03 4.25 -4.10
N ILE A 6 -0.53 5.32 -3.52
CA ILE A 6 -1.80 5.23 -2.80
C ILE A 6 -2.92 4.82 -3.76
N TYR A 7 -2.98 5.46 -4.92
CA TYR A 7 -3.98 5.14 -5.94
C TYR A 7 -3.89 3.68 -6.39
N THR A 8 -2.68 3.16 -6.65
CA THR A 8 -2.50 1.75 -7.04
C THR A 8 -2.88 0.78 -5.93
N THR A 9 -2.59 1.11 -4.68
CA THR A 9 -3.07 0.34 -3.54
C THR A 9 -4.60 0.34 -3.49
N ILE A 10 -5.27 1.48 -3.64
CA ILE A 10 -6.73 1.56 -3.67
C ILE A 10 -7.31 0.72 -4.81
N GLU A 11 -6.77 0.84 -6.01
CA GLU A 11 -7.22 0.06 -7.18
C GLU A 11 -6.99 -1.43 -6.98
N HIS A 12 -5.87 -1.84 -6.39
CA HIS A 12 -5.63 -3.24 -6.04
C HIS A 12 -6.70 -3.76 -5.07
N PHE A 13 -6.98 -3.04 -3.99
CA PHE A 13 -8.02 -3.43 -3.03
C PHE A 13 -9.40 -3.49 -3.67
N ARG A 14 -9.71 -2.54 -4.56
CA ARG A 14 -10.99 -2.48 -5.26
C ARG A 14 -11.16 -3.64 -6.26
N ASN A 15 -10.12 -3.91 -7.05
CA ASN A 15 -10.22 -4.80 -8.20
C ASN A 15 -9.87 -6.25 -7.86
N VAL A 16 -8.91 -6.47 -6.96
CA VAL A 16 -8.43 -7.81 -6.56
C VAL A 16 -9.12 -8.25 -5.29
N GLU A 17 -9.02 -7.47 -4.21
CA GLU A 17 -9.59 -7.83 -2.90
C GLU A 17 -11.11 -7.59 -2.80
N LYS A 18 -11.69 -6.93 -3.81
CA LYS A 18 -13.12 -6.53 -3.87
C LYS A 18 -13.57 -5.74 -2.64
N ARG A 19 -12.72 -4.84 -2.16
CA ARG A 19 -12.95 -4.00 -0.99
C ARG A 19 -12.67 -2.54 -1.30
N GLU A 20 -13.45 -1.68 -0.66
CA GLU A 20 -13.24 -0.23 -0.72
C GLU A 20 -12.44 0.20 0.51
N ILE A 21 -11.35 0.94 0.30
CA ILE A 21 -10.51 1.50 1.37
C ILE A 21 -10.25 2.98 1.09
N CYS A 22 -10.11 3.76 2.16
CA CYS A 22 -9.76 5.18 2.02
C CYS A 22 -8.25 5.40 1.86
N ASP A 23 -7.86 6.57 1.34
CA ASP A 23 -6.46 6.98 1.15
C ASP A 23 -5.60 6.84 2.42
N LYS A 24 -6.19 7.08 3.60
CA LYS A 24 -5.49 6.95 4.88
C LYS A 24 -5.07 5.51 5.14
N ILE A 25 -5.95 4.56 4.83
CA ILE A 25 -5.71 3.12 4.97
C ILE A 25 -4.71 2.70 3.89
N ALA A 26 -4.97 3.02 2.62
CA ALA A 26 -4.08 2.69 1.50
C ALA A 26 -2.65 3.23 1.68
N GLY A 27 -2.49 4.37 2.35
CA GLY A 27 -1.19 4.91 2.73
C GLY A 27 -0.34 3.99 3.62
N ILE A 28 -0.96 3.09 4.37
CA ILE A 28 -0.30 2.17 5.31
C ILE A 28 0.10 0.85 4.63
N PHE A 29 -0.63 0.43 3.60
CA PHE A 29 -0.36 -0.82 2.90
C PHE A 29 0.74 -0.66 1.86
N TYR A 30 1.55 -1.71 1.73
CA TYR A 30 2.51 -1.85 0.65
C TYR A 30 2.21 -3.13 -0.08
N LEU A 31 1.99 -3.02 -1.38
CA LEU A 31 1.91 -4.16 -2.28
C LEU A 31 3.32 -4.71 -2.58
N SER A 32 3.37 -5.95 -3.03
CA SER A 32 4.54 -6.53 -3.66
C SER A 32 4.84 -5.83 -5.00
N ARG A 33 6.05 -6.05 -5.51
CA ARG A 33 6.47 -5.51 -6.81
C ARG A 33 5.50 -5.96 -7.92
N ASP A 34 5.15 -7.24 -7.94
CA ASP A 34 4.33 -7.80 -9.01
C ASP A 34 2.88 -7.32 -8.93
N GLU A 35 2.35 -7.13 -7.72
CA GLU A 35 1.05 -6.50 -7.53
C GLU A 35 1.04 -5.05 -8.00
N TYR A 36 2.09 -4.27 -7.73
CA TYR A 36 2.20 -2.92 -8.30
C TYR A 36 2.30 -2.95 -9.82
N VAL A 37 3.09 -3.86 -10.39
CA VAL A 37 3.21 -4.02 -11.85
C VAL A 37 1.85 -4.37 -12.47
N ALA A 38 1.06 -5.23 -11.83
CA ALA A 38 -0.28 -5.59 -12.30
C ALA A 38 -1.26 -4.40 -12.29
N GLN A 39 -1.00 -3.36 -11.51
CA GLN A 39 -1.78 -2.11 -11.50
C GLN A 39 -1.22 -1.05 -12.46
N CYS A 40 -0.30 -1.39 -13.38
CA CYS A 40 0.26 -0.45 -14.36
C CYS A 40 -0.84 0.14 -15.26
N PRO A 41 -1.05 1.47 -15.26
CA PRO A 41 -1.98 2.10 -16.18
C PRO A 41 -1.47 1.98 -17.63
N LEU A 42 -2.37 1.71 -18.58
CA LEU A 42 -2.05 1.56 -20.02
C LEU A 42 -1.28 2.75 -20.63
N LEU A 43 -1.42 3.94 -20.06
CA LEU A 43 -0.76 5.17 -20.53
C LEU A 43 0.61 5.42 -19.88
N CYS A 44 1.01 4.61 -18.90
CA CYS A 44 2.30 4.74 -18.25
C CYS A 44 3.39 4.03 -19.07
N LYS A 45 4.59 4.60 -19.11
CA LYS A 45 5.75 3.91 -19.67
C LYS A 45 6.11 2.75 -18.75
N GLU A 46 6.09 1.52 -19.29
CA GLU A 46 6.34 0.29 -18.53
C GLU A 46 7.64 0.37 -17.71
N ASP A 47 8.75 0.78 -18.33
CA ASP A 47 10.05 0.88 -17.63
C ASP A 47 10.01 1.82 -16.42
N CYS A 48 9.34 2.96 -16.53
CA CYS A 48 9.19 3.91 -15.43
C CYS A 48 8.33 3.31 -14.32
N TRP A 49 7.29 2.57 -14.68
CA TRP A 49 6.42 1.90 -13.72
C TRP A 49 7.14 0.78 -12.97
N HIS A 50 7.90 -0.05 -13.69
CA HIS A 50 8.71 -1.11 -13.09
C HIS A 50 9.76 -0.57 -12.12
N ALA A 51 10.39 0.56 -12.45
CA ALA A 51 11.31 1.24 -11.53
C ALA A 51 10.60 1.69 -10.24
N MET A 52 9.43 2.31 -10.38
CA MET A 52 8.61 2.74 -9.23
C MET A 52 8.12 1.56 -8.39
N ALA A 53 7.60 0.51 -9.01
CA ALA A 53 7.15 -0.70 -8.33
C ALA A 53 8.28 -1.35 -7.53
N THR A 54 9.49 -1.37 -8.10
CA THR A 54 10.68 -1.87 -7.43
C THR A 54 11.03 -1.02 -6.20
N GLU A 55 11.05 0.31 -6.35
CA GLU A 55 11.30 1.22 -5.22
C GLU A 55 10.24 1.10 -4.11
N TRP A 56 8.96 1.07 -4.44
CA TRP A 56 7.88 1.00 -3.45
C TRP A 56 7.83 -0.35 -2.72
N SER A 57 8.26 -1.42 -3.39
CA SER A 57 8.38 -2.75 -2.79
C SER A 57 9.63 -2.93 -1.93
N ASP A 58 10.61 -1.99 -2.00
CA ASP A 58 11.86 -2.11 -1.26
C ASP A 58 11.65 -1.87 0.25
N SER A 59 12.14 -2.81 1.06
CA SER A 59 11.99 -2.76 2.51
C SER A 59 12.64 -1.54 3.18
N LYS A 60 13.72 -0.97 2.61
CA LYS A 60 14.36 0.25 3.15
C LYS A 60 13.49 1.46 2.85
N PHE A 61 12.91 1.52 1.65
CA PHE A 61 11.94 2.56 1.29
C PHE A 61 10.74 2.51 2.24
N GLN A 62 10.14 1.33 2.42
CA GLN A 62 9.01 1.11 3.33
C GLN A 62 9.34 1.57 4.75
N LYS A 63 10.48 1.16 5.30
CA LYS A 63 10.92 1.56 6.65
C LYS A 63 11.17 3.06 6.77
N LYS A 64 11.77 3.69 5.75
CA LYS A 64 12.01 5.13 5.72
C LYS A 64 10.68 5.90 5.78
N ILE A 65 9.73 5.48 4.97
CA ILE A 65 8.40 6.11 4.92
C ILE A 65 7.63 5.81 6.22
N MET A 66 7.63 4.57 6.72
CA MET A 66 6.99 4.23 7.99
C MET A 66 7.53 5.07 9.15
N ARG A 67 8.85 5.30 9.25
CA ARG A 67 9.43 6.19 10.30
C ARG A 67 8.98 7.64 10.19
N GLN A 68 8.72 8.12 8.98
CA GLN A 68 8.21 9.47 8.75
C GLN A 68 6.72 9.58 9.08
N ILE A 69 5.96 8.49 8.89
CA ILE A 69 4.52 8.44 9.14
C ILE A 69 4.19 7.92 10.55
N GLU A 70 5.14 7.31 11.29
CA GLU A 70 4.96 6.69 12.62
C GLU A 70 4.14 7.54 13.62
N PRO A 71 4.43 8.85 13.81
CA PRO A 71 3.61 9.71 14.66
C PRO A 71 2.17 9.90 14.14
N ILE A 72 1.97 9.84 12.83
CA ILE A 72 0.66 9.97 12.15
C ILE A 72 -0.10 8.64 12.19
N THR A 73 0.55 7.51 11.92
CA THR A 73 -0.07 6.16 11.98
C THR A 73 -0.54 5.79 13.38
N THR A 74 0.14 6.26 14.42
CA THR A 74 -0.32 6.06 15.81
C THR A 74 -1.65 6.79 16.05
N ALA A 75 -1.80 8.01 15.54
CA ALA A 75 -3.05 8.76 15.60
C ALA A 75 -4.14 8.21 14.65
N ILE A 76 -3.74 7.68 13.49
CA ILE A 76 -4.66 7.02 12.55
C ILE A 76 -5.19 5.73 13.17
N ASN A 77 -4.36 4.86 13.75
CA ASN A 77 -4.81 3.62 14.40
C ASN A 77 -5.86 3.87 15.51
N LEU A 78 -5.77 5.01 16.20
CA LEU A 78 -6.75 5.46 17.19
C LEU A 78 -8.08 5.95 16.58
N SER A 79 -8.10 6.31 15.30
CA SER A 79 -9.26 6.83 14.55
C SER A 79 -9.81 5.87 13.49
N LEU A 80 -9.15 4.72 13.27
CA LEU A 80 -9.61 3.66 12.38
C LEU A 80 -10.78 2.88 13.00
N THR A 81 -11.67 2.37 12.15
CA THR A 81 -12.78 1.53 12.60
C THR A 81 -12.27 0.15 13.03
N LYS A 82 -13.09 -0.60 13.79
CA LYS A 82 -12.74 -1.99 14.17
C LYS A 82 -12.50 -2.89 12.95
N GLU A 83 -13.20 -2.63 11.85
CA GLU A 83 -13.05 -3.37 10.58
C GLU A 83 -11.69 -3.09 9.95
N ASP A 84 -11.26 -1.82 9.90
CA ASP A 84 -9.95 -1.41 9.38
C ASP A 84 -8.79 -1.99 10.21
N GLN A 85 -8.94 -2.00 11.55
CA GLN A 85 -7.96 -2.60 12.46
C GLN A 85 -7.85 -4.12 12.24
N THR A 86 -8.98 -4.79 12.03
CA THR A 86 -9.00 -6.23 11.72
C THR A 86 -8.33 -6.52 10.38
N LEU A 87 -8.52 -5.64 9.39
CA LEU A 87 -7.90 -5.74 8.06
C LEU A 87 -6.38 -5.59 8.12
N LEU A 88 -5.89 -4.61 8.89
CA LEU A 88 -4.46 -4.42 9.16
C LEU A 88 -3.85 -5.64 9.84
N GLN A 89 -4.53 -6.22 10.83
CA GLN A 89 -4.07 -7.43 11.52
C GLN A 89 -4.05 -8.66 10.61
N GLN A 90 -5.05 -8.79 9.74
CA GLN A 90 -5.14 -9.91 8.79
C GLN A 90 -4.05 -9.82 7.72
N TYR A 91 -3.78 -8.62 7.22
CA TYR A 91 -2.70 -8.38 6.27
C TYR A 91 -1.31 -8.59 6.90
N ALA A 92 -1.07 -8.06 8.10
CA ALA A 92 0.19 -8.29 8.81
C ALA A 92 0.49 -9.78 9.03
N LYS A 93 -0.54 -10.60 9.27
CA LYS A 93 -0.41 -12.06 9.37
C LYS A 93 -0.10 -12.73 8.02
N ASN A 94 -0.60 -12.19 6.91
CA ASN A 94 -0.37 -12.73 5.57
C ASN A 94 1.01 -12.33 5.01
N CYS A 95 1.49 -11.12 5.29
CA CYS A 95 2.83 -10.68 4.87
C CYS A 95 3.98 -11.40 5.60
N LEU A 96 3.75 -11.94 6.80
CA LEU A 96 4.75 -12.74 7.54
C LEU A 96 4.82 -14.21 7.07
N ARG A 97 3.98 -14.62 6.11
CA ARG A 97 3.93 -16.00 5.60
C ARG A 97 4.71 -16.23 4.30
N ASN A 98 5.32 -15.20 3.72
CA ASN A 98 6.17 -15.30 2.52
C ASN A 98 7.62 -14.93 2.84
#